data_AF-A0A6H2NUM3-F1
#
_entry.id   AF-A0A6H2NUM3-F1
#
_cell.length_a   1.000
_cell.length_b   1.000
_cell.length_c   1.000
_cell.angle_alpha   90.00
_cell.angle_beta   90.00
_cell.angle_gamma   90.00
#
_symmetry.space_group_name_H-M   'P 1'
#
loop_
_entity.id
_entity.type
_entity.pdbx_description
1 polymer ?
#
loop_
_entity_poly.entity_id
_entity_poly.type
_entity_poly.pdbx_seq_one_letter_code
_entity_poly.pdbx_strand_id
1 'polypeptide(L)'
;MSTRSTSPRIHVQRKSKPESFPVTLEEVKSFLRIENDQDDKLISDLIFMATDYAEWHMEKSLVKQTWQVSYEDYVPRRIYLSYGPVSKIVLATAMMSKGQEKRTLKYYFSDVGGYVEFFNYLNAIRVDVVYEAGYDNVPEQIKLGIIQHVSALYKNREPGVSSHLS
;
A
#
# COMPACT_ATOMS: atom_id res chain seq x y z
N MET A 1 10.96 -10.22 -36.52
CA MET A 1 9.68 -9.90 -35.83
C MET A 1 9.87 -10.24 -34.35
N SER A 2 9.96 -9.22 -33.48
CA SER A 2 10.06 -9.46 -32.04
C SER A 2 8.68 -9.88 -31.53
N THR A 3 8.56 -11.12 -31.06
CA THR A 3 7.32 -11.61 -30.43
C THR A 3 7.12 -10.85 -29.14
N ARG A 4 6.07 -10.02 -29.06
CA ARG A 4 5.72 -9.35 -27.80
C ARG A 4 5.37 -10.43 -26.77
N SER A 5 5.98 -10.33 -25.58
CA SER A 5 5.66 -11.19 -24.43
C SER A 5 4.17 -11.14 -24.14
N THR A 6 3.54 -12.28 -23.87
CA THR A 6 2.13 -12.37 -23.46
C THR A 6 1.93 -12.10 -21.97
N SER A 7 3.01 -12.12 -21.18
CA SER A 7 3.00 -11.80 -19.76
C SER A 7 3.49 -10.38 -19.53
N PRO A 8 2.71 -9.52 -18.86
CA PRO A 8 3.13 -8.15 -18.53
C PRO A 8 4.21 -8.16 -17.47
N ARG A 9 5.18 -7.24 -17.58
CA ARG A 9 6.02 -6.87 -16.44
C ARG A 9 5.28 -5.82 -15.64
N ILE A 10 4.94 -6.15 -14.40
CA ILE A 10 4.18 -5.29 -13.51
C ILE A 10 5.09 -4.80 -12.40
N HIS A 11 5.06 -3.50 -12.13
CA HIS A 11 5.76 -2.90 -11.02
C HIS A 11 4.84 -1.95 -10.25
N VAL A 12 4.71 -2.16 -8.94
CA VAL A 12 3.94 -1.30 -8.04
C VAL A 12 4.93 -0.58 -7.12
N GLN A 13 4.77 0.74 -6.98
CA GLN A 13 5.66 1.57 -6.17
C GLN A 13 4.85 2.60 -5.37
N ARG A 14 5.12 2.68 -4.06
CA ARG A 14 4.64 3.77 -3.20
C ARG A 14 5.33 5.09 -3.58
N LYS A 15 4.56 6.12 -3.92
CA LYS A 15 5.04 7.45 -4.36
C LYS A 15 5.05 8.48 -3.25
N SER A 16 4.12 8.39 -2.31
CA SER A 16 4.13 9.17 -1.07
C SER A 16 3.81 8.25 0.10
N LYS A 17 4.46 8.46 1.24
CA LYS A 17 4.09 7.77 2.49
C LYS A 17 2.85 8.43 3.11
N PRO A 18 2.09 7.71 3.95
CA PRO A 18 1.10 8.34 4.82
C PRO A 18 1.70 9.44 5.71
N GLU A 19 0.92 10.48 5.99
CA GLU A 19 1.30 11.57 6.90
C GLU A 19 1.01 11.23 8.37
N SER A 20 0.25 10.17 8.62
CA SER A 20 -0.10 9.69 9.96
C SER A 20 -0.21 8.17 9.99
N PHE A 21 -0.27 7.62 11.20
CA PHE A 21 -0.51 6.20 11.45
C PHE A 21 -2.00 5.91 11.71
N PRO A 22 -2.46 4.68 11.45
CA PRO A 22 -3.83 4.27 11.74
C PRO A 22 -4.18 4.27 13.22
N VAL A 23 -3.16 4.21 14.09
CA VAL A 23 -3.26 4.33 15.55
C VAL A 23 -2.18 5.29 16.05
N THR A 24 -2.50 6.00 17.12
CA THR A 24 -1.62 6.95 17.78
C THR A 24 -0.73 6.26 18.82
N LEU A 25 0.37 6.93 19.17
CA LEU A 25 1.24 6.51 20.26
C LEU A 25 0.46 6.36 21.58
N GLU A 26 -0.39 7.33 21.90
CA GLU A 26 -1.18 7.34 23.13
C GLU A 26 -2.20 6.19 23.21
N GLU A 27 -2.87 5.86 22.09
CA GLU A 27 -3.76 4.68 22.04
C GLU A 27 -3.01 3.39 22.36
N VAL A 28 -1.80 3.23 21.83
CA VAL A 28 -0.96 2.05 22.09
C VAL A 28 -0.43 2.05 23.53
N LYS A 29 0.05 3.20 24.04
CA LYS A 29 0.51 3.32 25.44
C LYS A 29 -0.59 3.02 26.43
N SER A 30 -1.80 3.53 26.17
CA SER A 30 -2.98 3.23 26.96
C SER A 30 -3.28 1.72 26.98
N PHE A 31 -3.22 1.06 25.82
CA PHE A 31 -3.41 -0.40 25.73
C PHE A 31 -2.32 -1.19 26.49
N LEU A 32 -1.07 -0.70 26.47
CA LEU A 32 0.07 -1.30 27.16
C LEU A 32 0.17 -0.93 28.65
N ARG A 33 -0.66 0.01 29.13
CA ARG A 33 -0.59 0.60 30.48
C ARG A 33 0.76 1.26 30.78
N ILE A 34 1.28 2.03 29.81
CA ILE A 34 2.53 2.80 29.93
C ILE A 34 2.17 4.27 30.10
N GLU A 35 2.64 4.91 31.17
CA GLU A 35 2.35 6.32 31.48
C GLU A 35 3.53 7.27 31.25
N ASN A 36 4.76 6.75 31.17
CA ASN A 36 5.96 7.54 30.91
C ASN A 36 6.32 7.57 29.41
N ASP A 37 7.38 8.30 29.06
CA ASP A 37 7.83 8.56 27.69
C ASP A 37 9.12 7.80 27.28
N GLN A 38 9.65 6.94 28.16
CA GLN A 38 10.95 6.29 27.96
C GLN A 38 10.99 5.43 26.68
N ASP A 39 9.85 4.80 26.34
CA ASP A 39 9.71 3.90 25.22
C ASP A 39 8.95 4.51 24.03
N ASP A 40 8.67 5.82 24.03
CA ASP A 40 7.84 6.48 23.02
C ASP A 40 8.40 6.31 21.60
N LYS A 41 9.71 6.43 21.45
CA LYS A 41 10.38 6.21 20.17
C LYS A 41 10.23 4.76 19.71
N LEU A 42 10.46 3.79 20.61
CA LEU A 42 10.36 2.37 20.27
C LEU A 42 8.92 2.01 19.87
N ILE A 43 7.93 2.46 20.65
CA ILE A 43 6.52 2.19 20.35
C ILE A 43 6.14 2.80 19.01
N SER A 44 6.61 4.01 18.69
CA SER A 44 6.40 4.64 17.39
C SER A 44 7.02 3.84 16.24
N ASP A 45 8.24 3.32 16.41
CA ASP A 45 8.90 2.46 15.42
C ASP A 45 8.13 1.14 15.22
N LEU A 46 7.58 0.57 16.30
CA LEU A 46 6.75 -0.64 16.23
C LEU A 46 5.40 -0.37 15.55
N ILE A 47 4.76 0.77 15.79
CA ILE A 47 3.54 1.19 15.08
C ILE A 47 3.81 1.28 13.58
N PHE A 48 4.94 1.89 13.20
CA PHE A 48 5.37 1.96 11.80
C PHE A 48 5.49 0.56 11.18
N MET A 49 6.25 -0.33 11.82
CA MET A 49 6.46 -1.70 11.33
C MET A 49 5.16 -2.51 11.25
N ALA A 50 4.34 -2.46 12.29
CA ALA A 50 3.07 -3.19 12.32
C ALA A 50 2.10 -2.68 11.24
N THR A 51 2.09 -1.36 11.01
CA THR A 51 1.30 -0.75 9.93
C THR A 51 1.79 -1.20 8.57
N ASP A 52 3.09 -1.09 8.28
CA ASP A 52 3.65 -1.45 6.97
C ASP A 52 3.47 -2.95 6.68
N TYR A 53 3.62 -3.80 7.70
CA TYR A 53 3.34 -5.24 7.59
C TYR A 53 1.87 -5.52 7.29
N ALA A 54 0.94 -4.85 7.99
CA ALA A 54 -0.49 -5.02 7.75
C ALA A 54 -0.88 -4.59 6.33
N GLU A 55 -0.36 -3.45 5.85
CA GLU A 55 -0.60 -2.97 4.49
C GLU A 55 -0.08 -3.95 3.42
N TRP A 56 1.12 -4.48 3.62
CA TRP A 56 1.71 -5.47 2.73
C TRP A 56 0.92 -6.77 2.71
N HIS A 57 0.53 -7.28 3.88
CA HIS A 57 -0.20 -8.54 4.01
C HIS A 57 -1.61 -8.47 3.43
N MET A 58 -2.32 -7.37 3.68
CA MET A 58 -3.70 -7.18 3.22
C MET A 58 -3.79 -6.65 1.79
N GLU A 59 -2.68 -6.19 1.23
CA GLU A 59 -2.63 -5.41 -0.01
C GLU A 59 -3.61 -4.23 0.02
N LYS A 60 -3.62 -3.51 1.16
CA LYS A 60 -4.47 -2.34 1.38
C LYS A 60 -3.64 -1.16 1.89
N SER A 61 -4.00 0.05 1.46
CA SER A 61 -3.55 1.29 2.10
C SER A 61 -4.49 1.58 3.26
N LEU A 62 -3.97 1.71 4.47
CA LEU A 62 -4.78 2.03 5.65
C LEU A 62 -5.04 3.52 5.72
N VAL A 63 -3.96 4.31 5.70
CA VAL A 63 -4.01 5.77 5.69
C VAL A 63 -3.71 6.28 4.28
N LYS A 64 -4.26 7.44 3.94
CA LYS A 64 -4.12 8.07 2.63
C LYS A 64 -2.67 8.18 2.20
N GLN A 65 -2.37 7.65 1.01
CA GLN A 65 -1.07 7.64 0.38
C GLN A 65 -1.19 7.49 -1.13
N THR A 66 -0.09 7.68 -1.86
CA THR A 66 -0.08 7.64 -3.32
C THR A 66 0.73 6.45 -3.80
N TRP A 67 0.20 5.74 -4.79
CA TRP A 67 0.84 4.61 -5.45
C TRP A 67 0.94 4.82 -6.95
N GLN A 68 1.87 4.12 -7.58
CA GLN A 68 1.94 3.95 -9.01
C GLN A 68 1.98 2.46 -9.35
N VAL A 69 1.12 2.03 -10.27
CA VAL A 69 1.30 0.76 -10.97
C VAL A 69 1.81 1.03 -12.39
N SER A 70 2.80 0.26 -12.80
CA SER A 70 3.44 0.34 -14.12
C SER A 70 3.33 -1.01 -14.80
N TYR A 71 2.87 -1.01 -16.04
CA TYR A 71 2.84 -2.19 -16.91
C TYR A 71 3.79 -1.95 -18.08
N GLU A 72 4.63 -2.93 -18.40
CA GLU A 72 5.54 -2.92 -19.54
C GLU A 72 5.38 -4.18 -20.39
N ASP A 73 5.72 -4.07 -21.68
CA ASP A 73 5.63 -5.08 -22.75
C ASP A 73 4.21 -5.46 -23.20
N TYR A 74 3.37 -5.92 -22.26
CA TYR A 74 1.96 -6.20 -22.48
C TYR A 74 1.11 -5.31 -21.57
N VAL A 75 0.13 -4.63 -22.15
CA VAL A 75 -0.77 -3.73 -21.42
C VAL A 75 -2.20 -4.23 -21.61
N PRO A 76 -2.82 -4.81 -20.56
CA PRO A 76 -4.21 -5.21 -20.65
C PRO A 76 -5.13 -3.98 -20.73
N ARG A 77 -6.33 -4.16 -21.29
CA ARG A 77 -7.34 -3.10 -21.33
C ARG A 77 -7.80 -2.68 -19.94
N ARG A 78 -7.80 -3.63 -18.99
CA ARG A 78 -8.14 -3.43 -17.58
C ARG A 78 -6.91 -3.65 -16.71
N ILE A 79 -6.62 -2.68 -15.85
CA ILE A 79 -5.54 -2.74 -14.87
C ILE A 79 -6.14 -2.65 -13.47
N TYR A 80 -5.95 -3.71 -12.68
CA TYR A 80 -6.27 -3.71 -11.26
C TYR A 80 -5.22 -2.91 -10.48
N LEU A 81 -5.70 -2.17 -9.50
CA LEU A 81 -4.92 -1.26 -8.68
C LEU A 81 -4.72 -1.91 -7.31
N SER A 82 -3.48 -2.31 -7.05
CA SER A 82 -3.04 -2.81 -5.75
C SER A 82 -3.20 -1.76 -4.64
N TYR A 83 -3.17 -2.19 -3.39
CA TYR A 83 -3.14 -1.29 -2.23
C TYR A 83 -4.36 -0.37 -2.11
N GLY A 84 -5.55 -0.85 -2.50
CA GLY A 84 -6.81 -0.12 -2.27
C GLY A 84 -7.16 0.05 -0.78
N PRO A 85 -8.31 0.64 -0.42
CA PRO A 85 -9.31 1.22 -1.32
C PRO A 85 -8.73 2.43 -2.06
N VAL A 86 -8.94 2.47 -3.37
CA VAL A 86 -8.49 3.57 -4.22
C VAL A 86 -9.57 4.64 -4.21
N SER A 87 -9.22 5.86 -3.81
CA SER A 87 -10.17 6.97 -3.77
C SER A 87 -10.15 7.80 -5.04
N LYS A 88 -9.00 7.84 -5.74
CA LYS A 88 -8.84 8.70 -6.91
C LYS A 88 -7.69 8.24 -7.82
N ILE A 89 -7.90 8.32 -9.13
CA ILE A 89 -6.82 8.26 -10.12
C ILE A 89 -6.24 9.67 -10.29
N VAL A 90 -4.93 9.81 -10.03
CA VAL A 90 -4.21 11.06 -10.18
C VAL A 90 -3.81 11.27 -11.64
N LEU A 91 -3.24 10.25 -12.26
CA LEU A 91 -2.74 10.33 -13.62
C LEU A 91 -2.63 8.94 -14.25
N ALA A 92 -3.11 8.77 -15.48
CA ALA A 92 -2.86 7.58 -16.29
C ALA A 92 -2.19 7.99 -17.60
N THR A 93 -1.03 7.42 -17.91
CA THR A 93 -0.26 7.75 -19.10
C THR A 93 0.28 6.52 -19.83
N ALA A 94 0.48 6.64 -21.13
CA ALA A 94 1.08 5.61 -21.98
C ALA A 94 2.27 6.13 -22.78
N MET A 95 3.26 5.27 -23.00
CA MET A 95 4.33 5.44 -23.98
C MET A 95 4.14 4.39 -25.09
N MET A 96 4.01 4.82 -26.35
CA MET A 96 3.73 3.90 -27.48
C MET A 96 5.00 3.28 -28.07
N SER A 97 6.13 3.99 -28.00
CA SER A 97 7.44 3.49 -28.42
C SER A 97 8.55 4.07 -27.54
N LYS A 98 9.71 3.41 -27.50
CA LYS A 98 10.83 3.85 -26.66
C LYS A 98 11.27 5.27 -27.04
N GLY A 99 11.41 6.13 -26.03
CA GLY A 99 11.84 7.52 -26.22
C GLY A 99 10.74 8.48 -26.66
N GLN A 100 9.52 8.00 -26.94
CA GLN A 100 8.39 8.88 -27.22
C GLN A 100 7.84 9.48 -25.92
N GLU A 101 7.35 10.72 -25.98
CA GLU A 101 6.64 11.35 -24.87
C GLU A 101 5.40 10.54 -24.44
N LYS A 102 5.16 10.56 -23.13
CA LYS A 102 3.98 9.93 -22.55
C LYS A 102 2.73 10.74 -22.88
N ARG A 103 1.63 10.06 -23.16
CA ARG A 103 0.32 10.67 -23.42
C ARG A 103 -0.66 10.29 -22.34
N THR A 104 -1.50 11.24 -21.94
CA THR A 104 -2.61 10.98 -21.01
C THR A 104 -3.64 10.06 -21.64
N LEU A 105 -4.12 9.11 -20.85
CA LEU A 105 -5.12 8.14 -21.26
C LEU A 105 -6.51 8.55 -20.79
N LYS A 106 -7.53 8.19 -21.59
CA LYS A 106 -8.93 8.21 -21.15
C LYS A 106 -9.29 6.84 -20.60
N TYR A 107 -9.92 6.81 -19.44
CA TYR A 107 -10.27 5.59 -18.72
C TYR A 107 -11.61 5.74 -18.02
N TYR A 108 -12.22 4.59 -17.73
CA TYR A 108 -13.22 4.43 -16.67
C TYR A 108 -12.52 3.91 -15.42
N PHE A 109 -12.84 4.47 -14.26
CA PHE A 109 -12.36 3.99 -12.96
C PHE A 109 -13.53 3.35 -12.21
N SER A 110 -13.37 2.09 -11.81
CA SER A 110 -14.26 1.42 -10.87
C SER A 110 -13.63 1.44 -9.48
N ASP A 111 -14.19 2.24 -8.59
CA ASP A 111 -13.83 2.33 -7.18
C ASP A 111 -14.17 1.02 -6.44
N VAL A 112 -15.34 0.44 -6.71
CA VAL A 112 -15.76 -0.85 -6.15
C VAL A 112 -14.88 -2.00 -6.65
N GLY A 113 -14.57 -2.02 -7.95
CA GLY A 113 -13.75 -3.06 -8.55
C GLY A 113 -12.24 -2.88 -8.36
N GLY A 114 -11.80 -1.69 -7.93
CA GLY A 114 -10.39 -1.35 -7.77
C GLY A 114 -9.60 -1.44 -9.07
N TYR A 115 -10.16 -0.99 -10.19
CA TYR A 115 -9.49 -1.06 -11.49
C TYR A 115 -9.74 0.16 -12.37
N VAL A 116 -8.80 0.43 -13.28
CA VAL A 116 -9.02 1.29 -14.45
C VAL A 116 -9.23 0.44 -15.69
N GLU A 117 -10.17 0.85 -16.54
CA GLU A 117 -10.40 0.26 -17.85
C GLU A 117 -10.23 1.32 -18.93
N PHE A 118 -9.34 1.07 -19.89
CA PHE A 118 -9.09 2.00 -20.98
C PHE A 118 -10.15 1.87 -22.06
N PHE A 119 -10.61 3.01 -22.58
CA PHE A 119 -11.63 3.01 -23.64
C PHE A 119 -11.12 2.45 -24.96
N ASN A 120 -9.81 2.56 -25.22
CA ASN A 120 -9.16 2.08 -26.44
C ASN A 120 -8.18 0.95 -26.11
N TYR A 121 -8.03 -0.02 -27.02
CA TYR A 121 -6.89 -0.92 -27.00
C TYR A 121 -5.62 -0.10 -27.20
N LEU A 122 -4.68 -0.23 -26.27
CA LEU A 122 -3.45 0.54 -26.30
C LEU A 122 -2.37 -0.26 -27.03
N ASN A 123 -1.80 0.31 -28.09
CA ASN A 123 -0.54 -0.17 -28.65
C ASN A 123 0.65 0.42 -27.87
N ALA A 124 0.55 0.43 -26.54
CA ALA A 124 1.54 1.00 -25.64
C ALA A 124 2.59 -0.05 -25.26
N ILE A 125 3.85 0.37 -25.19
CA ILE A 125 4.92 -0.47 -24.61
C ILE A 125 5.00 -0.31 -23.09
N ARG A 126 4.46 0.79 -22.56
CA ARG A 126 4.39 1.06 -21.12
C ARG A 126 3.16 1.89 -20.77
N VAL A 127 2.50 1.53 -19.67
CA VAL A 127 1.47 2.35 -19.02
C VAL A 127 1.82 2.57 -17.56
N ASP A 128 1.68 3.80 -17.10
CA ASP A 128 1.80 4.16 -15.69
C ASP A 128 0.47 4.76 -15.20
N VAL A 129 -0.04 4.25 -14.09
CA VAL A 129 -1.24 4.76 -13.41
C VAL A 129 -0.85 5.15 -11.99
N VAL A 130 -0.95 6.44 -11.68
CA VAL A 130 -0.73 7.03 -10.36
C VAL A 130 -2.10 7.26 -9.71
N TYR A 131 -2.26 6.85 -8.46
CA TYR A 131 -3.53 6.88 -7.74
C TYR A 131 -3.35 7.12 -6.25
N GLU A 132 -4.37 7.73 -5.63
CA GLU A 132 -4.50 7.90 -4.18
C GLU A 132 -5.31 6.73 -3.62
N ALA A 133 -4.81 6.14 -2.54
CA ALA A 133 -5.48 5.04 -1.84
C ALA A 133 -5.37 5.20 -0.33
N GLY A 134 -6.33 4.66 0.40
CA GLY A 134 -6.47 4.79 1.84
C GLY A 134 -7.94 4.79 2.26
N TYR A 135 -8.23 4.34 3.47
CA TYR A 135 -9.57 4.44 4.01
C TYR A 135 -9.86 5.89 4.42
N ASP A 136 -11.10 6.35 4.24
CA ASP A 136 -11.56 7.59 4.87
C ASP A 136 -11.55 7.46 6.39
N ASN A 137 -11.97 6.29 6.89
CA ASN A 137 -11.89 5.89 8.29
C ASN A 137 -11.36 4.45 8.35
N VAL A 138 -10.19 4.27 8.97
CA VAL A 138 -9.59 2.94 9.15
C VAL A 138 -10.53 2.09 10.02
N PRO A 139 -10.96 0.89 9.56
CA PRO A 139 -11.80 0.00 10.34
C PRO A 139 -11.21 -0.31 11.72
N GLU A 140 -12.02 -0.22 12.77
CA GLU A 140 -11.59 -0.38 14.16
C GLU A 140 -10.94 -1.76 14.43
N GLN A 141 -11.37 -2.80 13.72
CA GLN A 141 -10.78 -4.14 13.83
C GLN A 141 -9.34 -4.17 13.32
N ILE A 142 -9.02 -3.39 12.28
CA ILE A 142 -7.66 -3.27 11.75
C ILE A 142 -6.81 -2.49 12.75
N LYS A 143 -7.34 -1.38 13.31
CA LYS A 143 -6.65 -0.62 14.36
C LYS A 143 -6.31 -1.50 15.55
N LEU A 144 -7.28 -2.28 16.05
CA LEU A 144 -7.06 -3.24 17.14
C LEU A 144 -6.02 -4.30 16.76
N GLY A 145 -6.06 -4.83 15.53
CA GLY A 145 -5.06 -5.79 15.06
C GLY A 145 -3.64 -5.21 15.06
N ILE A 146 -3.49 -3.95 14.68
CA ILE A 146 -2.20 -3.24 14.75
C ILE A 146 -1.76 -3.08 16.20
N ILE A 147 -2.64 -2.62 17.09
CA ILE A 147 -2.33 -2.47 18.53
C ILE A 147 -1.89 -3.82 19.13
N GLN A 148 -2.57 -4.92 18.80
CA GLN A 148 -2.20 -6.26 19.25
C GLN A 148 -0.84 -6.70 18.70
N HIS A 149 -0.56 -6.44 17.43
CA HIS A 149 0.73 -6.75 16.81
C HIS A 149 1.86 -5.96 17.48
N VAL A 150 1.70 -4.65 17.68
CA VAL A 150 2.65 -3.81 18.43
C VAL A 150 2.85 -4.35 19.84
N SER A 151 1.77 -4.71 20.54
CA SER A 151 1.85 -5.28 21.89
C SER A 151 2.66 -6.56 21.95
N ALA A 152 2.48 -7.46 20.98
CA ALA A 152 3.25 -8.69 20.89
C ALA A 152 4.75 -8.43 20.63
N LEU A 153 5.07 -7.53 19.69
CA LEU A 153 6.46 -7.17 19.39
C LEU A 153 7.14 -6.51 20.59
N TYR A 154 6.43 -5.61 21.27
CA TYR A 154 6.94 -4.90 22.44
C TYR A 154 7.21 -5.86 23.61
N LYS A 155 6.30 -6.79 23.91
CA LYS A 155 6.49 -7.78 24.99
C LYS A 155 7.61 -8.78 24.71
N ASN A 156 7.84 -9.12 23.44
CA ASN A 156 8.87 -10.06 23.01
C ASN A 156 10.21 -9.36 22.68
N ARG A 157 10.40 -8.10 23.10
CA ARG A 157 11.63 -7.34 22.84
C ARG A 157 12.84 -7.84 23.63
N GLU A 158 12.59 -8.51 24.75
CA GLU A 158 13.63 -9.17 25.53
C GLU A 158 13.73 -10.64 25.10
N PRO A 159 14.94 -11.20 24.94
CA PRO A 159 15.08 -12.63 24.72
C PRO A 159 14.49 -13.36 25.93
N GLY A 160 13.34 -13.99 25.75
CA GLY A 160 12.72 -14.77 26.81
C GLY A 160 13.73 -15.79 27.32
N VAL A 161 14.03 -15.73 28.62
CA VAL A 161 14.57 -16.89 29.33
C VAL A 161 13.52 -17.98 29.15
N SER A 162 13.79 -18.92 28.24
CA SER A 162 12.98 -20.12 28.14
C SER A 162 13.14 -20.87 29.45
N SER A 163 12.19 -20.69 30.37
CA SER A 163 12.07 -21.56 31.54
C SER A 163 11.52 -22.90 31.08
N HIS A 164 12.38 -23.69 30.42
CA HIS A 164 12.22 -25.14 30.35
C HIS A 164 12.52 -25.72 31.74
N LEU A 165 11.60 -25.55 32.67
CA LEU A 165 11.51 -26.36 33.88
C LEU A 165 10.04 -26.59 34.22
N SER A 166 9.49 -27.67 33.66
CA SER A 166 8.66 -28.69 34.31
C SER A 166 8.51 -29.86 33.36
#